data_AF-A0A7J2V9P0-F1
#
_entry.id   AF-A0A7J2V9P0-F1
#
_cell.length_a   1.000
_cell.length_b   1.000
_cell.length_c   1.000
_cell.angle_alpha   90.00
_cell.angle_beta   90.00
_cell.angle_gamma   90.00
#
_symmetry.space_group_name_H-M   'P 1'
#
loop_
_entity.id
_entity.type
_entity.pdbx_description
1 polymer ?
#
loop_
_entity_poly.entity_id
_entity_poly.type
_entity_poly.pdbx_seq_one_letter_code
_entity_poly.pdbx_strand_id
1 'polypeptide(L)' 'MGRMGGSRHLKALASPEFWPILRKEYKWVVKPTPGPHAIERSIPLLILVR' A
#
# COMPACT_ATOMS: atom_id res chain seq x y z
N MET A 1 -9.15 24.38 -5.47
CA MET A 1 -7.92 23.70 -5.01
C MET A 1 -8.25 22.28 -4.56
N GLY A 2 -7.48 21.28 -5.01
CA GLY A 2 -7.62 19.88 -4.55
C GLY A 2 -7.07 19.66 -3.13
N ARG A 3 -7.31 18.48 -2.56
CA ARG A 3 -6.82 18.09 -1.23
C ARG A 3 -5.28 18.14 -1.20
N MET A 4 -4.72 18.98 -0.32
CA MET A 4 -3.26 19.16 -0.17
C MET A 4 -2.61 18.17 0.81
N GLY A 5 -3.40 17.44 1.60
CA GLY A 5 -2.89 16.44 2.55
C GLY A 5 -2.58 15.09 1.90
N GLY A 6 -1.56 14.40 2.40
CA GLY A 6 -1.26 13.03 1.99
C GLY A 6 -2.41 12.06 2.28
N SER A 7 -2.64 11.08 1.38
CA SER A 7 -3.64 10.03 1.62
C SER A 7 -3.27 9.20 2.86
N ARG A 8 -4.26 8.77 3.64
CA ARG A 8 -4.05 7.81 4.75
C ARG A 8 -4.36 6.35 4.35
N HIS A 9 -4.95 6.15 3.17
CA HIS A 9 -5.42 4.85 2.70
C HIS A 9 -4.80 4.48 1.35
N LEU A 10 -4.66 3.19 1.09
CA LEU A 10 -4.17 2.63 -0.16
C LEU A 10 -5.19 1.62 -0.70
N LYS A 11 -5.72 1.86 -1.91
CA LYS A 11 -6.59 0.88 -2.57
C LYS A 11 -5.76 -0.33 -2.96
N ALA A 12 -6.30 -1.55 -2.83
CA ALA A 12 -5.57 -2.77 -3.19
C ALA A 12 -5.19 -2.77 -4.69
N LEU A 13 -6.06 -2.25 -5.55
CA LEU A 13 -5.79 -2.05 -6.98
C LEU A 13 -4.64 -1.08 -7.29
N ALA A 14 -4.24 -0.23 -6.35
CA ALA A 14 -3.15 0.73 -6.50
C ALA A 14 -1.87 0.30 -5.74
N SER A 15 -1.83 -0.92 -5.21
CA SER A 15 -0.63 -1.46 -4.59
C SER A 15 0.48 -1.76 -5.62
N PRO A 16 1.73 -1.93 -5.20
CA PRO A 16 2.79 -2.44 -6.08
C PRO A 16 2.48 -3.85 -6.61
N GLU A 17 2.95 -4.17 -7.81
CA GLU A 17 2.66 -5.46 -8.48
C GLU A 17 3.35 -6.65 -7.80
N PHE A 18 4.52 -6.43 -7.21
CA PHE A 18 5.29 -7.49 -6.54
C PHE A 18 4.75 -7.88 -5.15
N TRP A 19 3.74 -7.17 -4.62
CA TRP A 19 3.12 -7.56 -3.36
C TRP A 19 2.30 -8.84 -3.56
N PRO A 20 2.50 -9.89 -2.76
CA PRO A 20 1.76 -11.15 -2.88
C PRO A 20 0.35 -11.02 -2.28
N ILE A 21 -0.52 -10.23 -2.93
CA ILE A 21 -1.90 -9.97 -2.47
C ILE A 21 -2.95 -10.11 -3.58
N LEU A 22 -4.16 -10.51 -3.20
CA LEU A 22 -5.31 -10.57 -4.09
C LEU A 22 -5.94 -9.18 -4.27
N ARG A 23 -5.46 -8.43 -5.27
CA ARG A 23 -5.83 -7.02 -5.53
C ARG A 23 -7.31 -6.76 -5.79
N LYS A 24 -8.07 -7.79 -6.22
CA LYS A 24 -9.50 -7.72 -6.57
C LYS A 24 -10.43 -8.31 -5.51
N GLU A 25 -9.90 -8.95 -4.48
CA GLU A 25 -10.71 -9.55 -3.42
C GLU A 25 -11.16 -8.48 -2.41
N TYR A 26 -10.26 -7.58 -2.04
CA TYR A 26 -10.52 -6.50 -1.09
C TYR A 26 -10.33 -5.12 -1.72
N LYS A 27 -11.11 -4.14 -1.25
CA LYS A 27 -11.02 -2.75 -1.73
C LYS A 27 -9.74 -2.03 -1.27
N TRP A 28 -9.23 -2.37 -0.09
CA TRP A 28 -8.15 -1.67 0.59
C TRP A 28 -7.03 -2.61 1.02
N VAL A 29 -5.81 -2.07 1.09
CA VAL A 29 -4.62 -2.75 1.63
C VAL A 29 -3.95 -1.84 2.66
N VAL A 30 -3.09 -2.43 3.50
CA VAL A 30 -2.23 -1.72 4.44
C VAL A 30 -1.38 -0.70 3.69
N LYS A 31 -1.51 0.58 4.06
CA LYS A 31 -0.63 1.62 3.56
C LYS A 31 0.69 1.58 4.37
N PRO A 32 1.86 1.47 3.71
CA PRO A 32 3.13 1.52 4.41
C PRO A 32 3.32 2.90 5.04
N THR A 33 3.89 2.90 6.25
CA THR A 33 4.37 4.12 6.89
C THR A 33 5.56 4.67 6.10
N PRO A 34 5.68 6.01 5.95
CA PRO A 34 6.88 6.60 5.38
C PRO A 34 8.13 6.11 6.12
N GLY A 35 9.13 5.67 5.38
CA GLY A 35 10.31 5.01 5.93
C GLY A 35 11.49 5.03 4.95
N PRO A 36 12.51 4.19 5.18
CA PRO A 36 13.77 4.25 4.43
C PRO A 36 13.65 3.83 2.95
N HIS A 37 12.62 3.06 2.61
CA HIS A 37 12.40 2.53 1.26
C HIS A 37 11.12 3.12 0.66
N ALA A 38 11.16 3.44 -0.63
CA ALA A 38 10.00 3.88 -1.39
C ALA A 38 8.98 2.74 -1.57
N ILE A 39 7.72 3.05 -1.86
CA ILE A 39 6.64 2.06 -1.95
C ILE A 39 6.86 1.05 -3.09
N GLU A 40 7.54 1.47 -4.16
CA GLU A 40 7.90 0.68 -5.33
C GLU A 40 8.98 -0.38 -5.04
N ARG A 41 9.60 -0.32 -3.86
CA ARG A 41 10.72 -1.19 -3.43
C ARG A 41 10.62 -1.62 -1.97
N SER A 42 9.43 -1.56 -1.39
CA SER A 42 9.17 -1.97 0.00
C SER A 42 7.89 -2.78 0.13
N ILE A 43 7.81 -3.57 1.19
CA ILE A 43 6.64 -4.36 1.54
C ILE A 43 6.32 -4.17 3.03
N PRO A 44 5.06 -3.86 3.41
CA PRO A 44 4.66 -3.79 4.80
C PRO A 44 4.82 -5.12 5.53
N LEU A 45 5.28 -5.07 6.79
CA LEU A 45 5.46 -6.26 7.63
C LEU A 45 4.17 -7.10 7.76
N LEU A 46 3.01 -6.45 7.85
CA LEU A 46 1.72 -7.15 7.92
C LEU A 46 1.40 -7.99 6.67
N ILE A 47 1.95 -7.65 5.49
CA ILE A 47 1.77 -8.48 4.29
C ILE A 47 2.68 -9.71 4.34
N LEU A 48 3.85 -9.63 4.98
CA LEU A 48 4.79 -10.74 5.09
C LEU A 48 4.39 -11.79 6.13
N VAL A 49 3.76 -11.37 7.22
CA VAL A 49 3.51 -12.24 8.38
C VAL A 49 2.11 -12.88 8.36
N ARG A 50 1.20 -12.36 7.54
CA ARG A 50 -0.22 -12.75 7.52
C ARG A 50 -0.49 -14.00 6.69
#